data_AF-A0A0M0JGX4-F1
#
_entry.id   AF-A0A0M0JGX4-F1
#
_cell.length_a   1.000
_cell.length_b   1.000
_cell.length_c   1.000
_cell.angle_alpha   90.00
_cell.angle_beta   90.00
_cell.angle_gamma   90.00
#
_symmetry.space_group_name_H-M   'P 1'
#
loop_
_entity.id
_entity.type
_entity.pdbx_description
1 polymer ?
#
loop_
_entity_poly.entity_id
_entity_poly.type
_entity_poly.pdbx_seq_one_letter_code
_entity_poly.pdbx_strand_id
1 'polypeptide(L)'
;METSSHAAEEAAEERARAFSPPSSACDSGIDTAGESEPESQDEPDTEDEVEDATSWRRQQEGRGGDESGAIDPRVAGAFDGLNKAIARNNEVELAYSETQRKLQQQRKDAQASLAALEKKHSRDLRKLERYRSEQAAAQEAALALREVSAQLETALSELEAATETLALQRDGLTMELGPSGWQANAEQLAAQSDEWRVVEAALQKRCADAERAVQRLTREHCVAAAEDEKRAKRVLDMALALGEVLSAALPYLDEQASVEFEEASLERSLRER
;
A
#
# COMPACT_ATOMS: atom_id res chain seq x y z
N MET A 1 -52.89 -11.19 -1.91
CA MET A 1 -51.82 -10.81 -0.95
C MET A 1 -50.59 -10.42 -1.78
N GLU A 2 -50.60 -9.23 -2.38
CA GLU A 2 -49.58 -8.80 -3.37
C GLU A 2 -48.88 -7.49 -2.98
N THR A 3 -48.86 -7.13 -1.70
CA THR A 3 -48.25 -5.87 -1.22
C THR A 3 -46.81 -6.03 -0.72
N SER A 4 -46.26 -7.25 -0.72
CA SER A 4 -44.94 -7.52 -0.12
C SER A 4 -43.76 -7.24 -1.06
N SER A 5 -43.97 -7.25 -2.38
CA SER A 5 -42.89 -7.02 -3.34
C SER A 5 -42.54 -5.54 -3.47
N HIS A 6 -43.54 -4.66 -3.40
CA HIS A 6 -43.34 -3.22 -3.58
C HIS A 6 -42.62 -2.57 -2.39
N ALA A 7 -42.86 -3.06 -1.18
CA ALA A 7 -42.23 -2.56 0.04
C ALA A 7 -40.73 -2.93 0.15
N ALA A 8 -40.32 -4.04 -0.47
CA ALA A 8 -38.92 -4.44 -0.54
C ALA A 8 -38.12 -3.64 -1.58
N GLU A 9 -38.80 -3.19 -2.65
CA GLU A 9 -38.20 -2.40 -3.73
C GLU A 9 -38.02 -0.92 -3.32
N GLU A 10 -39.00 -0.32 -2.62
CA GLU A 10 -38.85 1.02 -2.03
C GLU A 10 -37.74 1.09 -0.97
N ALA A 11 -37.57 0.05 -0.14
CA ALA A 11 -36.53 0.00 0.88
C ALA A 11 -35.10 -0.13 0.29
N ALA A 12 -34.98 -0.64 -0.94
CA ALA A 12 -33.71 -0.71 -1.66
C ALA A 12 -33.36 0.62 -2.35
N GLU A 13 -34.35 1.32 -2.91
CA GLU A 13 -34.15 2.66 -3.51
C GLU A 13 -33.84 3.75 -2.46
N GLU A 14 -34.42 3.68 -1.25
CA GLU A 14 -34.07 4.61 -0.17
C GLU A 14 -32.63 4.41 0.35
N ARG A 15 -32.14 3.16 0.38
CA ARG A 15 -30.75 2.85 0.76
C ARG A 15 -29.74 3.28 -0.29
N ALA A 16 -30.11 3.31 -1.57
CA ALA A 16 -29.27 3.85 -2.65
C ALA A 16 -29.18 5.40 -2.61
N ARG A 17 -30.22 6.09 -2.11
CA ARG A 17 -30.21 7.55 -1.90
C ARG A 17 -29.41 7.99 -0.68
N ALA A 18 -29.29 7.15 0.36
CA ALA A 18 -28.53 7.45 1.57
C ALA A 18 -26.99 7.32 1.43
N PHE A 19 -26.50 6.79 0.31
CA PHE A 19 -25.06 6.62 0.01
C PHE A 19 -24.64 7.30 -1.30
N SER A 20 -25.31 8.39 -1.67
CA SER A 20 -24.77 9.29 -2.70
C SER A 20 -23.67 10.17 -2.08
N PRO A 21 -22.43 10.15 -2.63
CA PRO A 21 -21.39 11.06 -2.17
C PRO A 21 -21.79 12.52 -2.49
N PRO A 22 -21.35 13.51 -1.71
CA PRO A 22 -21.59 14.91 -2.06
C PRO A 22 -20.92 15.21 -3.40
N SER A 23 -21.74 15.50 -4.41
CA SER A 23 -21.34 16.29 -5.57
C SER A 23 -21.02 17.69 -5.07
N SER A 24 -19.73 17.98 -4.91
CA SER A 24 -19.22 19.31 -4.65
C SER A 24 -18.03 19.56 -5.55
N ALA A 25 -18.35 20.26 -6.63
CA ALA A 25 -17.50 21.11 -7.44
C ALA A 25 -16.17 21.50 -6.78
N CYS A 26 -15.08 20.91 -7.27
CA CYS A 26 -13.85 21.66 -7.47
C CYS A 26 -13.77 21.95 -8.96
N ASP A 27 -14.14 23.18 -9.22
CA ASP A 27 -14.25 23.86 -10.49
C ASP A 27 -12.93 23.83 -11.25
N SER A 28 -13.03 23.46 -12.51
CA SER A 28 -11.95 23.47 -13.48
C SER A 28 -11.85 24.89 -14.03
N GLY A 29 -11.25 25.80 -13.25
CA GLY A 29 -10.88 27.14 -13.70
C GLY A 29 -9.66 27.09 -14.62
N ILE A 30 -9.80 26.46 -15.78
CA ILE A 30 -8.88 26.63 -16.90
C ILE A 30 -9.42 27.84 -17.68
N ASP A 31 -8.91 29.03 -17.34
CA ASP A 31 -9.06 30.20 -18.20
C ASP A 31 -8.07 30.08 -19.35
N THR A 32 -8.50 29.44 -20.44
CA THR A 32 -7.95 29.67 -21.78
C THR A 32 -8.71 30.80 -22.43
N ALA A 33 -8.13 31.99 -22.44
CA ALA A 33 -8.41 33.02 -23.42
C ALA A 33 -7.13 33.81 -23.69
N GLY A 34 -6.72 33.86 -24.96
CA GLY A 34 -5.74 34.83 -25.44
C GLY A 34 -4.56 34.21 -26.16
N GLU A 35 -4.81 33.73 -27.38
CA GLU A 35 -3.81 33.83 -28.45
C GLU A 35 -3.23 35.24 -28.48
N SER A 36 -1.90 35.38 -28.49
CA SER A 36 -1.19 36.45 -29.21
C SER A 36 0.31 36.14 -29.24
N GLU A 37 0.88 36.42 -30.40
CA GLU A 37 2.24 36.18 -30.87
C GLU A 37 3.31 36.88 -30.02
N PRO A 38 4.57 36.42 -30.01
CA PRO A 38 5.67 37.27 -29.58
C PRO A 38 6.02 38.22 -30.74
N GLU A 39 5.40 39.40 -30.75
CA GLU A 39 5.96 40.55 -31.48
C GLU A 39 7.16 41.11 -30.70
N SER A 40 8.17 41.41 -31.50
CA SER A 40 9.39 42.16 -31.23
C SER A 40 9.18 43.51 -30.56
N GLN A 41 10.11 43.87 -29.66
CA GLN A 41 10.59 45.21 -29.23
C GLN A 41 11.16 45.03 -27.80
N ASP A 42 12.29 45.55 -27.37
CA ASP A 42 13.33 46.42 -27.90
C ASP A 42 14.59 46.08 -27.08
N GLU A 43 15.77 46.23 -27.66
CA GLU A 43 17.03 46.24 -26.90
C GLU A 43 17.01 47.39 -25.86
N PRO A 44 17.45 47.16 -24.62
CA PRO A 44 18.08 48.23 -23.86
C PRO A 44 19.57 48.22 -24.17
N ASP A 45 19.98 49.14 -25.05
CA ASP A 45 21.28 49.79 -24.97
C ASP A 45 21.44 50.35 -23.54
N THR A 46 22.17 49.63 -22.71
CA THR A 46 22.90 50.22 -21.58
C THR A 46 24.30 49.64 -21.62
N GLU A 47 25.12 50.27 -22.46
CA GLU A 47 26.49 50.58 -22.06
C GLU A 47 26.44 51.13 -20.63
N ASP A 48 26.93 50.38 -19.65
CA ASP A 48 27.64 50.99 -18.53
C ASP A 48 28.39 49.92 -17.71
N GLU A 49 29.67 50.18 -17.59
CA GLU A 49 30.59 49.67 -16.56
C GLU A 49 30.94 48.18 -16.60
N VAL A 50 31.42 47.72 -17.76
CA VAL A 50 32.57 46.81 -17.75
C VAL A 50 33.78 47.66 -17.33
N GLU A 51 33.92 47.91 -16.02
CA GLU A 51 35.13 48.47 -15.47
C GLU A 51 36.29 47.53 -15.79
N ASP A 52 36.94 47.90 -16.89
CA ASP A 52 38.28 47.59 -17.34
C ASP A 52 39.06 46.73 -16.32
N ALA A 53 39.14 45.41 -16.54
CA ALA A 53 40.08 44.53 -15.86
C ALA A 53 41.55 45.00 -16.02
N THR A 54 41.76 46.01 -16.87
CA THR A 54 42.99 46.75 -17.13
C THR A 54 43.23 47.96 -16.19
N SER A 55 42.23 48.42 -15.43
CA SER A 55 42.33 49.51 -14.44
C SER A 55 43.22 49.13 -13.24
N TRP A 56 43.08 47.90 -12.75
CA TRP A 56 43.92 47.32 -11.69
C TRP A 56 45.40 47.22 -12.09
N ARG A 57 45.70 47.03 -13.39
CA ARG A 57 47.07 46.98 -13.90
C ARG A 57 47.71 48.37 -13.93
N ARG A 58 46.95 49.41 -14.30
CA ARG A 58 47.42 50.81 -14.30
C ARG A 58 47.67 51.38 -12.89
N GLN A 59 46.95 50.89 -11.87
CA GLN A 59 47.15 51.35 -10.50
C GLN A 59 48.41 50.78 -9.82
N GLN A 60 48.99 49.70 -10.38
CA GLN A 60 50.26 49.11 -9.93
C GLN A 60 51.50 49.81 -10.52
N GLU A 61 51.38 50.42 -11.70
CA GLU A 61 52.50 51.06 -12.41
C GLU A 61 52.87 52.45 -11.85
N GLY A 62 52.01 53.03 -10.98
CA GLY A 62 52.19 54.38 -10.42
C GLY A 62 52.94 54.49 -9.09
N ARG A 63 53.39 53.39 -8.48
CA ARG A 63 54.20 53.40 -7.24
C ARG A 63 55.63 52.91 -7.53
N GLY A 64 56.31 53.60 -8.43
CA GLY A 64 57.77 53.54 -8.52
C GLY A 64 58.40 54.30 -7.35
N GLY A 65 58.68 53.58 -6.27
CA GLY A 65 59.39 54.11 -5.11
C GLY A 65 59.85 52.96 -4.22
N ASP A 66 61.11 52.55 -4.42
CA ASP A 66 61.95 51.70 -3.55
C ASP A 66 61.28 51.04 -2.34
N GLU A 67 60.55 49.96 -2.60
CA GLU A 67 60.55 48.82 -1.69
C GLU A 67 60.93 47.61 -2.54
N SER A 68 62.06 46.98 -2.21
CA SER A 68 62.35 45.62 -2.65
C SER A 68 61.35 44.66 -2.01
N GLY A 69 60.10 44.71 -2.43
CA GLY A 69 59.13 43.66 -2.19
C GLY A 69 59.24 42.65 -3.32
N ALA A 70 60.41 42.03 -3.52
CA ALA A 70 60.44 40.79 -4.29
C ALA A 70 59.38 39.90 -3.64
N ILE A 71 58.28 39.63 -4.36
CA ILE A 71 57.19 38.80 -3.84
C ILE A 71 57.86 37.58 -3.26
N ASP A 72 57.68 37.34 -1.95
CA ASP A 72 58.30 36.21 -1.27
C ASP A 72 58.06 34.99 -2.16
N PRO A 73 59.11 34.25 -2.57
CA PRO A 73 58.94 33.11 -3.49
C PRO A 73 57.93 32.09 -2.98
N ARG A 74 57.66 32.05 -1.66
CA ARG A 74 56.56 31.28 -1.05
C ARG A 74 55.18 31.81 -1.42
N VAL A 75 55.00 33.13 -1.48
CA VAL A 75 53.77 33.81 -1.89
C VAL A 75 53.55 33.64 -3.41
N ALA A 76 54.58 33.79 -4.24
CA ALA A 76 54.49 33.50 -5.67
C ALA A 76 54.13 32.03 -5.96
N GLY A 77 54.76 31.09 -5.23
CA GLY A 77 54.41 29.67 -5.30
C GLY A 77 53.00 29.34 -4.82
N ALA A 78 52.47 30.09 -3.83
CA ALA A 78 51.09 29.95 -3.37
C ALA A 78 50.07 30.42 -4.41
N PHE A 79 50.33 31.52 -5.11
CA PHE A 79 49.48 31.98 -6.22
C PHE A 79 49.48 31.00 -7.41
N ASP A 80 50.65 30.45 -7.76
CA ASP A 80 50.72 29.38 -8.77
C ASP A 80 49.96 28.11 -8.33
N GLY A 81 50.03 27.78 -7.04
CA GLY A 81 49.27 26.69 -6.43
C GLY A 81 47.75 26.92 -6.51
N LEU A 82 47.31 28.13 -6.18
CA LEU A 82 45.89 28.54 -6.28
C LEU A 82 45.41 28.54 -7.72
N ASN A 83 46.17 29.08 -8.66
CA ASN A 83 45.80 29.07 -10.09
C ASN A 83 45.67 27.63 -10.63
N LYS A 84 46.58 26.73 -10.25
CA LYS A 84 46.47 25.30 -10.59
C LYS A 84 45.28 24.62 -9.92
N ALA A 85 44.95 25.00 -8.68
CA ALA A 85 43.78 24.48 -7.97
C ALA A 85 42.47 24.96 -8.61
N ILE A 86 42.39 26.24 -9.01
CA ILE A 86 41.25 26.82 -9.74
C ILE A 86 41.07 26.12 -11.08
N ALA A 87 42.14 25.95 -11.86
CA ALA A 87 42.08 25.25 -13.14
C ALA A 87 41.55 23.81 -12.99
N ARG A 88 42.07 23.06 -12.00
CA ARG A 88 41.59 21.70 -11.68
C ARG A 88 40.13 21.70 -11.22
N ASN A 89 39.73 22.67 -10.41
CA ASN A 89 38.35 22.75 -9.95
C ASN A 89 37.39 23.00 -11.13
N ASN A 90 37.75 23.93 -12.03
CA ASN A 90 36.98 24.19 -13.23
C ASN A 90 36.88 22.95 -14.15
N GLU A 91 37.97 22.18 -14.30
CA GLU A 91 37.96 20.91 -15.04
C GLU A 91 37.01 19.88 -14.40
N VAL A 92 37.01 19.78 -13.06
CA VAL A 92 36.13 18.87 -12.31
C VAL A 92 34.67 19.31 -12.40
N GLU A 93 34.38 20.61 -12.26
CA GLU A 93 33.03 21.16 -12.40
C GLU A 93 32.47 20.92 -13.81
N LEU A 94 33.31 21.10 -14.84
CA LEU A 94 32.91 20.87 -16.23
C LEU A 94 32.64 19.37 -16.47
N ALA A 95 33.53 18.49 -16.04
CA ALA A 95 33.32 17.04 -16.12
C ALA A 95 32.08 16.58 -15.31
N TYR A 96 31.83 17.18 -14.16
CA TYR A 96 30.64 16.92 -13.35
C TYR A 96 29.36 17.37 -14.08
N SER A 97 29.34 18.56 -14.66
CA SER A 97 28.19 19.06 -15.42
C SER A 97 27.89 18.20 -16.66
N GLU A 98 28.94 17.73 -17.35
CA GLU A 98 28.79 16.83 -18.51
C GLU A 98 28.27 15.45 -18.11
N THR A 99 28.78 14.88 -17.02
CA THR A 99 28.28 13.59 -16.50
C THR A 99 26.85 13.71 -16.02
N GLN A 100 26.49 14.82 -15.36
CA GLN A 100 25.12 15.10 -14.96
C GLN A 100 24.17 15.22 -16.17
N ARG A 101 24.59 15.90 -17.24
CA ARG A 101 23.82 15.99 -18.49
C ARG A 101 23.64 14.62 -19.15
N LYS A 102 24.71 13.82 -19.24
CA LYS A 102 24.65 12.45 -19.80
C LYS A 102 23.69 11.57 -19.01
N LEU A 103 23.75 11.64 -17.68
CA LEU A 103 22.85 10.91 -16.79
C LEU A 103 21.38 11.33 -16.96
N GLN A 104 21.12 12.63 -17.05
CA GLN A 104 19.77 13.14 -17.32
C GLN A 104 19.25 12.69 -18.69
N GLN A 105 20.12 12.63 -19.69
CA GLN A 105 19.77 12.14 -21.02
C GLN A 105 19.46 10.64 -20.99
N GLN A 106 20.30 9.82 -20.36
CA GLN A 106 20.07 8.39 -20.18
C GLN A 106 18.74 8.11 -19.47
N ARG A 107 18.40 8.88 -18.43
CA ARG A 107 17.09 8.79 -17.76
C ARG A 107 15.91 9.07 -18.70
N LYS A 108 16.00 10.13 -19.49
CA LYS A 108 14.94 10.46 -20.47
C LYS A 108 14.79 9.36 -21.51
N ASP A 109 15.90 8.83 -22.02
CA ASP A 109 15.90 7.78 -23.03
C ASP A 109 15.35 6.47 -22.46
N ALA A 110 15.72 6.11 -21.24
CA ALA A 110 15.20 4.92 -20.56
C ALA A 110 13.70 5.05 -20.19
N GLN A 111 13.25 6.22 -19.73
CA GLN A 111 11.82 6.49 -19.51
C GLN A 111 11.02 6.43 -20.82
N ALA A 112 11.57 6.91 -21.93
CA ALA A 112 10.95 6.80 -23.24
C ALA A 112 10.89 5.34 -23.74
N SER A 113 11.95 4.56 -23.51
CA SER A 113 12.02 3.11 -23.77
C SER A 113 10.93 2.36 -22.98
N LEU A 114 10.83 2.63 -21.67
CA LEU A 114 9.79 2.09 -20.80
C LEU A 114 8.38 2.46 -21.30
N ALA A 115 8.11 3.73 -21.59
CA ALA A 115 6.80 4.16 -22.10
C ALA A 115 6.44 3.48 -23.44
N ALA A 116 7.42 3.20 -24.31
CA ALA A 116 7.21 2.47 -25.54
C ALA A 116 6.91 0.98 -25.30
N LEU A 117 7.65 0.35 -24.39
CA LEU A 117 7.43 -1.04 -23.97
C LEU A 117 6.08 -1.20 -23.24
N GLU A 118 5.67 -0.25 -22.40
CA GLU A 118 4.35 -0.22 -21.77
C GLU A 118 3.23 -0.17 -22.80
N LYS A 119 3.35 0.70 -23.82
CA LYS A 119 2.35 0.74 -24.89
C LYS A 119 2.27 -0.61 -25.62
N LYS A 120 3.42 -1.19 -25.95
CA LYS A 120 3.53 -2.48 -26.66
C LYS A 120 2.97 -3.65 -25.85
N HIS A 121 3.20 -3.66 -24.53
CA HIS A 121 2.82 -4.73 -23.61
C HIS A 121 1.62 -4.38 -22.72
N SER A 122 0.91 -3.28 -22.99
CA SER A 122 -0.17 -2.75 -22.13
C SER A 122 -1.27 -3.77 -21.84
N ARG A 123 -1.64 -4.57 -22.85
CA ARG A 123 -2.63 -5.64 -22.69
C ARG A 123 -2.15 -6.73 -21.73
N ASP A 124 -0.87 -7.04 -21.78
CA ASP A 124 -0.22 -8.10 -21.03
C ASP A 124 0.04 -7.68 -19.58
N LEU A 125 0.48 -6.44 -19.38
CA LEU A 125 0.58 -5.81 -18.05
C LEU A 125 -0.79 -5.76 -17.35
N ARG A 126 -1.86 -5.38 -18.05
CA ARG A 126 -3.22 -5.42 -17.49
C ARG A 126 -3.67 -6.84 -17.08
N LYS A 127 -3.24 -7.88 -17.81
CA LYS A 127 -3.53 -9.28 -17.41
C LYS A 127 -2.76 -9.64 -16.14
N LEU A 128 -1.50 -9.22 -16.02
CA LEU A 128 -0.68 -9.44 -14.83
C LEU A 128 -1.24 -8.70 -13.61
N GLU A 129 -1.69 -7.45 -13.77
CA GLU A 129 -2.37 -6.68 -12.72
C GLU A 129 -3.65 -7.39 -12.25
N ARG A 130 -4.49 -7.82 -13.20
CA ARG A 130 -5.72 -8.57 -12.89
C ARG A 130 -5.40 -9.86 -12.13
N TYR A 131 -4.35 -10.58 -12.54
CA TYR A 131 -3.92 -11.78 -11.84
C TYR A 131 -3.46 -11.50 -10.43
N ARG A 132 -2.64 -10.45 -10.22
CA ARG A 132 -2.22 -10.03 -8.87
C ARG A 132 -3.42 -9.65 -8.00
N SER A 133 -4.40 -8.94 -8.55
CA SER A 133 -5.63 -8.61 -7.82
C SER A 133 -6.46 -9.85 -7.46
N GLU A 134 -6.58 -10.83 -8.38
CA GLU A 134 -7.31 -12.07 -8.11
C GLU A 134 -6.55 -12.95 -7.11
N GLN A 135 -5.22 -12.95 -7.15
CA GLN A 135 -4.37 -13.63 -6.18
C GLN A 135 -4.55 -13.05 -4.77
N ALA A 136 -4.59 -11.72 -4.64
CA ALA A 136 -4.89 -11.07 -3.35
C ALA A 136 -6.29 -11.45 -2.85
N ALA A 137 -7.32 -11.40 -3.70
CA ALA A 137 -8.68 -11.79 -3.35
C ALA A 137 -8.78 -13.28 -2.95
N ALA A 138 -8.02 -14.17 -3.60
CA ALA A 138 -7.95 -15.58 -3.21
C ALA A 138 -7.29 -15.78 -1.84
N GLN A 139 -6.24 -15.00 -1.52
CA GLN A 139 -5.63 -15.03 -0.20
C GLN A 139 -6.59 -14.55 0.89
N GLU A 140 -7.34 -13.48 0.62
CA GLU A 140 -8.38 -13.00 1.54
C GLU A 140 -9.48 -14.06 1.77
N ALA A 141 -9.92 -14.74 0.71
CA ALA A 141 -10.90 -15.83 0.83
C ALA A 141 -10.36 -17.01 1.64
N ALA A 142 -9.09 -17.39 1.44
CA ALA A 142 -8.44 -18.44 2.21
C ALA A 142 -8.29 -18.08 3.69
N LEU A 143 -8.00 -16.82 4.00
CA LEU A 143 -7.94 -16.32 5.39
C LEU A 143 -9.33 -16.34 6.03
N ALA A 144 -10.35 -15.85 5.34
CA ALA A 144 -11.73 -15.88 5.82
C ALA A 144 -12.21 -17.32 6.10
N LEU A 145 -11.87 -18.29 5.23
CA LEU A 145 -12.16 -19.70 5.47
C LEU A 145 -11.49 -20.19 6.76
N ARG A 146 -10.20 -19.92 6.95
CA ARG A 146 -9.46 -20.32 8.17
C ARG A 146 -10.07 -19.72 9.44
N GLU A 147 -10.46 -18.45 9.40
CA GLU A 147 -11.09 -17.78 10.52
C GLU A 147 -12.42 -18.44 10.88
N VAL A 148 -13.28 -18.71 9.89
CA VAL A 148 -14.56 -19.37 10.12
C VAL A 148 -14.37 -20.83 10.57
N SER A 149 -13.36 -21.55 10.05
CA SER A 149 -13.02 -22.90 10.54
C SER A 149 -12.63 -22.88 12.02
N ALA A 150 -11.80 -21.94 12.45
CA ALA A 150 -11.42 -21.81 13.85
C ALA A 150 -12.62 -21.43 14.75
N GLN A 151 -13.50 -20.56 14.27
CA GLN A 151 -14.75 -20.24 14.97
C GLN A 151 -15.69 -21.44 15.06
N LEU A 152 -15.76 -22.27 14.02
CA LEU A 152 -16.56 -23.49 14.03
C LEU A 152 -16.00 -24.53 15.00
N GLU A 153 -14.68 -24.73 15.04
CA GLU A 153 -14.03 -25.64 15.99
C GLU A 153 -14.31 -25.22 17.44
N THR A 154 -14.15 -23.93 17.74
CA THR A 154 -14.46 -23.40 19.09
C THR A 154 -15.94 -23.56 19.45
N ALA A 155 -16.86 -23.27 18.53
CA ALA A 155 -18.29 -23.45 18.76
C ALA A 155 -18.69 -24.94 18.94
N LEU A 156 -18.02 -25.86 18.25
CA LEU A 156 -18.21 -27.30 18.45
C LEU A 156 -17.74 -27.73 19.84
N SER A 157 -16.56 -27.29 20.29
CA SER A 157 -16.08 -27.57 21.65
C SER A 157 -16.98 -26.97 22.73
N GLU A 158 -17.53 -25.78 22.52
CA GLU A 158 -18.50 -25.16 23.43
C GLU A 158 -19.81 -25.96 23.51
N LEU A 159 -20.28 -26.50 22.37
CA LEU A 159 -21.45 -27.37 22.34
C LEU A 159 -21.18 -28.68 23.08
N GLU A 160 -20.06 -29.33 22.82
CA GLU A 160 -19.64 -30.55 23.53
C GLU A 160 -19.62 -30.31 25.05
N ALA A 161 -18.94 -29.27 25.52
CA ALA A 161 -18.91 -28.92 26.94
C ALA A 161 -20.30 -28.60 27.52
N ALA A 162 -21.17 -27.91 26.77
CA ALA A 162 -22.53 -27.62 27.20
C ALA A 162 -23.37 -28.91 27.32
N THR A 163 -23.23 -29.84 26.38
CA THR A 163 -23.96 -31.13 26.42
C THR A 163 -23.44 -32.06 27.51
N GLU A 164 -22.13 -32.12 27.74
CA GLU A 164 -21.53 -32.88 28.83
C GLU A 164 -21.94 -32.33 30.20
N THR A 165 -21.93 -31.01 30.38
CA THR A 165 -22.39 -30.40 31.64
C THR A 165 -23.87 -30.65 31.90
N LEU A 166 -24.72 -30.62 30.87
CA LEU A 166 -26.13 -31.01 30.98
C LEU A 166 -26.28 -32.48 31.38
N ALA A 167 -25.50 -33.38 30.77
CA ALA A 167 -25.54 -34.81 31.06
C ALA A 167 -25.09 -35.11 32.50
N LEU A 168 -23.94 -34.55 32.93
CA LEU A 168 -23.43 -34.70 34.29
C LEU A 168 -24.39 -34.14 35.35
N GLN A 169 -25.06 -33.03 35.05
CA GLN A 169 -26.09 -32.47 35.92
C GLN A 169 -27.24 -33.47 36.08
N ARG A 170 -27.77 -34.02 34.99
CA ARG A 170 -28.84 -35.03 35.02
C ARG A 170 -28.42 -36.31 35.76
N ASP A 171 -27.21 -36.79 35.52
CA ASP A 171 -26.69 -38.00 36.17
C ASP A 171 -26.48 -37.78 37.68
N GLY A 172 -25.94 -36.63 38.07
CA GLY A 172 -25.78 -36.22 39.48
C GLY A 172 -27.11 -36.19 40.23
N LEU A 173 -28.17 -35.68 39.60
CA LEU A 173 -29.52 -35.69 40.17
C LEU A 173 -30.05 -37.11 40.42
N THR A 174 -29.84 -38.03 39.46
CA THR A 174 -30.29 -39.43 39.64
C THR A 174 -29.55 -40.15 40.77
N MET A 175 -28.29 -39.79 41.03
CA MET A 175 -27.52 -40.32 42.16
C MET A 175 -27.95 -39.73 43.51
N GLU A 176 -28.20 -38.42 43.58
CA GLU A 176 -28.61 -37.75 44.84
C GLU A 176 -30.04 -38.13 45.27
N LEU A 177 -30.95 -38.35 44.31
CA LEU A 177 -32.34 -38.76 44.55
C LEU A 177 -32.55 -40.28 44.66
N GLY A 178 -31.46 -41.06 44.67
CA GLY A 178 -31.48 -42.52 44.82
C GLY A 178 -32.13 -42.99 46.14
N PRO A 179 -32.30 -44.31 46.34
CA PRO A 179 -33.11 -44.88 47.44
C PRO A 179 -32.74 -44.40 48.86
N SER A 180 -31.52 -43.91 49.06
CA SER A 180 -30.99 -43.38 50.33
C SER A 180 -31.23 -41.88 50.57
N GLY A 181 -31.57 -41.09 49.54
CA GLY A 181 -31.82 -39.63 49.65
C GLY A 181 -33.23 -39.26 50.15
N TRP A 182 -34.15 -40.23 50.17
CA TRP A 182 -35.56 -40.05 50.56
C TRP A 182 -35.78 -39.76 52.06
N GLN A 183 -34.71 -39.73 52.86
CA GLN A 183 -34.77 -39.37 54.28
C GLN A 183 -34.63 -37.86 54.53
N ALA A 184 -34.41 -37.05 53.49
CA ALA A 184 -34.39 -35.59 53.58
C ALA A 184 -35.81 -34.99 53.68
N ASN A 185 -35.94 -33.87 54.41
CA ASN A 185 -37.21 -33.18 54.66
C ASN A 185 -37.90 -32.78 53.33
N ALA A 186 -39.21 -32.97 53.20
CA ALA A 186 -39.95 -32.75 51.96
C ALA A 186 -39.82 -31.31 51.40
N GLU A 187 -39.67 -30.33 52.29
CA GLU A 187 -39.43 -28.93 51.94
C GLU A 187 -38.01 -28.69 51.37
N GLN A 188 -37.00 -29.43 51.84
CA GLN A 188 -35.64 -29.39 51.30
C GLN A 188 -35.58 -30.04 49.92
N LEU A 189 -36.28 -31.17 49.73
CA LEU A 189 -36.38 -31.82 48.43
C LEU A 189 -37.14 -30.95 47.40
N ALA A 190 -38.18 -30.23 47.84
CA ALA A 190 -38.90 -29.29 46.99
C ALA A 190 -38.06 -28.06 46.60
N ALA A 191 -37.36 -27.44 47.57
CA ALA A 191 -36.49 -26.29 47.32
C ALA A 191 -35.30 -26.64 46.41
N GLN A 192 -34.66 -27.80 46.65
CA GLN A 192 -33.61 -28.32 45.77
C GLN A 192 -34.17 -28.59 44.37
N SER A 193 -35.37 -29.19 44.26
CA SER A 193 -36.01 -29.43 42.96
C SER A 193 -36.27 -28.15 42.15
N ASP A 194 -36.57 -27.02 42.78
CA ASP A 194 -36.84 -25.76 42.07
C ASP A 194 -35.55 -25.07 41.63
N GLU A 195 -34.52 -25.03 42.47
CA GLU A 195 -33.18 -24.54 42.10
C GLU A 195 -32.58 -25.37 40.95
N TRP A 196 -32.76 -26.69 41.00
CA TRP A 196 -32.32 -27.61 39.96
C TRP A 196 -33.00 -27.38 38.61
N ARG A 197 -34.32 -27.15 38.60
CA ARG A 197 -35.06 -26.82 37.36
C ARG A 197 -34.57 -25.53 36.73
N VAL A 198 -34.21 -24.53 37.53
CA VAL A 198 -33.64 -23.27 37.03
C VAL A 198 -32.27 -23.51 36.38
N VAL A 199 -31.40 -24.30 37.02
CA VAL A 199 -30.08 -24.65 36.48
C VAL A 199 -30.20 -25.49 35.20
N GLU A 200 -31.08 -26.50 35.19
CA GLU A 200 -31.30 -27.33 34.01
C GLU A 200 -31.86 -26.51 32.84
N ALA A 201 -32.85 -25.64 33.07
CA ALA A 201 -33.38 -24.75 32.04
C ALA A 201 -32.30 -23.80 31.49
N ALA A 202 -31.41 -23.29 32.34
CA ALA A 202 -30.28 -22.46 31.91
C ALA A 202 -29.28 -23.25 31.06
N LEU A 203 -28.96 -24.49 31.42
CA LEU A 203 -28.06 -25.37 30.65
C LEU A 203 -28.69 -25.80 29.32
N GLN A 204 -29.97 -26.13 29.29
CA GLN A 204 -30.71 -26.43 28.06
C GLN A 204 -30.71 -25.24 27.10
N LYS A 205 -30.94 -24.02 27.63
CA LYS A 205 -30.84 -22.79 26.83
C LYS A 205 -29.43 -22.61 26.26
N ARG A 206 -28.39 -22.80 27.07
CA ARG A 206 -26.99 -22.73 26.62
C ARG A 206 -26.67 -23.75 25.53
N CYS A 207 -27.14 -24.98 25.65
CA CYS A 207 -27.00 -26.00 24.60
C CYS A 207 -27.69 -25.54 23.31
N ALA A 208 -28.94 -25.09 23.39
CA ALA A 208 -29.69 -24.62 22.23
C ALA A 208 -29.05 -23.39 21.55
N ASP A 209 -28.47 -22.48 22.34
CA ASP A 209 -27.75 -21.32 21.82
C ASP A 209 -26.44 -21.74 21.12
N ALA A 210 -25.69 -22.69 21.69
CA ALA A 210 -24.48 -23.26 21.08
C ALA A 210 -24.79 -24.04 19.80
N GLU A 211 -25.85 -24.85 19.76
CA GLU A 211 -26.32 -25.55 18.55
C GLU A 211 -26.64 -24.56 17.42
N ARG A 212 -27.33 -23.46 17.73
CA ARG A 212 -27.63 -22.41 16.74
C ARG A 212 -26.37 -21.74 16.23
N ALA A 213 -25.38 -21.51 17.10
CA ALA A 213 -24.08 -20.96 16.71
C ALA A 213 -23.34 -21.90 15.75
N VAL A 214 -23.26 -23.20 16.07
CA VAL A 214 -22.66 -24.22 15.20
C VAL A 214 -23.38 -24.29 13.85
N GLN A 215 -24.71 -24.30 13.83
CA GLN A 215 -25.48 -24.32 12.58
C GLN A 215 -25.21 -23.10 11.70
N ARG A 216 -25.13 -21.91 12.31
CA ARG A 216 -24.78 -20.68 11.59
C ARG A 216 -23.37 -20.75 11.01
N LEU A 217 -22.39 -21.07 11.84
CA LEU A 217 -20.98 -21.16 11.46
C LEU A 217 -20.72 -22.25 10.42
N THR A 218 -21.45 -23.36 10.46
CA THR A 218 -21.37 -24.41 9.43
C THR A 218 -21.80 -23.87 8.06
N ARG A 219 -22.87 -23.07 8.01
CA ARG A 219 -23.32 -22.44 6.75
C ARG A 219 -22.30 -21.43 6.24
N GLU A 220 -21.78 -20.59 7.14
CA GLU A 220 -20.73 -19.62 6.81
C GLU A 220 -19.46 -20.32 6.30
N HIS A 221 -19.06 -21.43 6.92
CA HIS A 221 -17.93 -22.26 6.50
C HIS A 221 -18.14 -22.81 5.09
N CYS A 222 -19.32 -23.35 4.78
CA CYS A 222 -19.63 -23.86 3.44
C CYS A 222 -19.55 -22.75 2.37
N VAL A 223 -20.03 -21.54 2.69
CA VAL A 223 -19.95 -20.39 1.77
C VAL A 223 -18.51 -19.95 1.57
N ALA A 224 -17.74 -19.82 2.66
CA ALA A 224 -16.32 -19.44 2.59
C ALA A 224 -15.48 -20.47 1.82
N ALA A 225 -15.74 -21.77 2.03
CA ALA A 225 -15.05 -22.84 1.31
C ALA A 225 -15.35 -22.82 -0.20
N ALA A 226 -16.61 -22.57 -0.57
CA ALA A 226 -16.99 -22.47 -1.98
C ALA A 226 -16.35 -21.25 -2.66
N GLU A 227 -16.25 -20.12 -1.96
CA GLU A 227 -15.59 -18.92 -2.51
C GLU A 227 -14.07 -19.10 -2.60
N ASP A 228 -13.42 -19.69 -1.59
CA ASP A 228 -11.99 -20.04 -1.65
C ASP A 228 -11.69 -20.96 -2.84
N GLU A 229 -12.44 -22.04 -3.01
CA GLU A 229 -12.25 -22.98 -4.12
C GLU A 229 -12.44 -22.30 -5.48
N LYS A 230 -13.48 -21.47 -5.61
CA LYS A 230 -13.77 -20.71 -6.83
C LYS A 230 -12.66 -19.73 -7.17
N ARG A 231 -12.13 -19.01 -6.17
CA ARG A 231 -11.04 -18.04 -6.35
C ARG A 231 -9.72 -18.74 -6.67
N ALA A 232 -9.41 -19.83 -5.98
CA ALA A 232 -8.24 -20.65 -6.25
C ALA A 232 -8.22 -21.17 -7.69
N LYS A 233 -9.36 -21.68 -8.19
CA LYS A 233 -9.52 -22.11 -9.60
C LYS A 233 -9.25 -20.96 -10.57
N ARG A 234 -9.83 -19.78 -10.33
CA ARG A 234 -9.61 -18.59 -11.19
C ARG A 234 -8.14 -18.17 -11.23
N VAL A 235 -7.46 -18.16 -10.08
CA VAL A 235 -6.03 -17.84 -10.01
C VAL A 235 -5.22 -18.85 -10.83
N LEU A 236 -5.52 -20.15 -10.73
CA LEU A 236 -4.85 -21.18 -11.53
C LEU A 236 -5.08 -20.99 -13.02
N ASP A 237 -6.33 -20.76 -13.45
CA ASP A 237 -6.67 -20.53 -14.85
C ASP A 237 -5.95 -19.28 -15.41
N MET A 238 -5.89 -18.21 -14.61
CA MET A 238 -5.17 -17.00 -14.96
C MET A 238 -3.65 -17.22 -15.00
N ALA A 239 -3.08 -17.99 -14.07
CA ALA A 239 -1.66 -18.32 -14.06
C ALA A 239 -1.26 -19.11 -15.32
N LEU A 240 -2.09 -20.07 -15.73
CA LEU A 240 -1.89 -20.83 -16.97
C LEU A 240 -1.94 -19.92 -18.19
N ALA A 241 -2.91 -19.01 -18.26
CA ALA A 241 -3.04 -18.04 -19.34
C ALA A 241 -1.90 -17.00 -19.36
N LEU A 242 -1.24 -16.77 -18.22
CA LEU A 242 -0.13 -15.84 -18.08
C LEU A 242 1.24 -16.42 -18.43
N GLY A 243 1.40 -17.74 -18.54
CA GLY A 243 2.68 -18.35 -18.92
C GLY A 243 3.22 -17.80 -20.24
N GLU A 244 2.35 -17.61 -21.23
CA GLU A 244 2.69 -16.97 -22.51
C GLU A 244 2.95 -15.47 -22.37
N VAL A 245 2.21 -14.80 -21.48
CA VAL A 245 2.26 -13.34 -21.23
C VAL A 245 3.55 -12.93 -20.52
N LEU A 246 4.01 -13.72 -19.56
CA LEU A 246 5.25 -13.47 -18.83
C LEU A 246 6.43 -13.44 -19.78
N SER A 247 6.54 -14.41 -20.70
CA SER A 247 7.62 -14.44 -21.70
C SER A 247 7.63 -13.21 -22.62
N ALA A 248 6.45 -12.68 -22.95
CA ALA A 248 6.31 -11.50 -23.80
C ALA A 248 6.59 -10.19 -23.04
N ALA A 249 6.33 -10.14 -21.73
CA ALA A 249 6.52 -8.97 -20.89
C ALA A 249 7.92 -8.89 -20.23
N LEU A 250 8.74 -9.96 -20.31
CA LEU A 250 10.11 -9.98 -19.79
C LEU A 250 10.96 -8.76 -20.19
N PRO A 251 10.97 -8.31 -21.47
CA PRO A 251 11.79 -7.17 -21.86
C PRO A 251 11.39 -5.86 -21.15
N TYR A 252 10.11 -5.70 -20.82
CA TYR A 252 9.64 -4.54 -20.04
C TYR A 252 10.07 -4.64 -18.58
N LEU A 253 9.94 -5.82 -17.97
CA LEU A 253 10.33 -6.05 -16.58
C LEU A 253 11.84 -5.91 -16.36
N ASP A 254 12.65 -6.36 -17.33
CA ASP A 254 14.12 -6.22 -17.30
C ASP A 254 14.54 -4.75 -17.44
N GLU A 255 13.91 -4.01 -18.36
CA GLU A 255 14.18 -2.57 -18.53
C GLU A 255 13.75 -1.78 -17.29
N GLN A 256 12.61 -2.13 -16.67
CA GLN A 256 12.13 -1.49 -15.45
C GLN A 256 13.12 -1.68 -14.30
N ALA A 257 13.61 -2.91 -14.10
CA ALA A 257 14.60 -3.21 -13.07
C ALA A 257 15.94 -2.47 -13.30
N SER A 258 16.34 -2.27 -14.55
CA SER A 258 17.55 -1.50 -14.90
C SER A 258 17.42 -0.03 -14.50
N VAL A 259 16.26 0.59 -14.78
CA VAL A 259 16.00 1.99 -14.42
C VAL A 259 15.94 2.18 -12.91
N GLU A 260 15.22 1.31 -12.20
CA GLU A 260 15.13 1.34 -10.73
C GLU A 260 16.51 1.16 -10.06
N PHE A 261 17.38 0.31 -10.63
CA PHE A 261 18.74 0.13 -10.13
C PHE A 261 19.61 1.39 -10.32
N GLU A 262 19.53 2.04 -11.47
CA GLU A 262 20.24 3.30 -11.73
C GLU A 262 19.76 4.43 -10.80
N GLU A 263 18.46 4.52 -10.54
CA GLU A 263 17.89 5.47 -9.59
C GLU A 263 18.36 5.21 -8.15
N ALA A 264 18.31 3.96 -7.70
CA ALA A 264 18.77 3.58 -6.37
C ALA A 264 20.29 3.79 -6.18
N SER A 265 21.09 3.59 -7.21
CA SER A 265 22.54 3.85 -7.20
C SER A 265 22.85 5.34 -7.04
N LEU A 266 22.11 6.20 -7.74
CA LEU A 266 22.24 7.65 -7.64
C LEU A 266 21.82 8.19 -6.27
N GLU A 267 20.72 7.69 -5.71
CA GLU A 267 20.31 8.07 -4.35
C GLU A 267 21.38 7.74 -3.31
N ARG A 268 22.06 6.59 -3.43
CA ARG A 268 23.17 6.23 -2.54
C ARG A 268 24.36 7.16 -2.72
N SER A 269 24.77 7.45 -3.96
CA SER A 269 25.86 8.40 -4.23
C SER A 269 25.57 9.82 -3.74
N LEU A 270 24.29 10.21 -3.65
CA LEU A 270 23.88 11.52 -3.10
C LEU A 270 23.83 11.54 -1.57
N ARG A 271 23.62 10.39 -0.91
CA ARG A 271 23.61 10.27 0.56
C ARG A 271 25.00 10.06 1.17
N GLU A 272 25.95 9.51 0.40
CA GLU A 272 27.33 9.25 0.84
C GLU A 272 28.27 10.45 0.67
N ARG A 273 27.77 11.59 0.16
CA ARG A 273 28.49 12.87 0.05
C ARG A 273 27.96 13.86 1.08
#